data_AF-A0AAN9VA65-F1
#
_entry.id   AF-A0AAN9VA65-F1
#
_cell.length_a   1.000
_cell.length_b   1.000
_cell.length_c   1.000
_cell.angle_alpha   90.00
_cell.angle_beta   90.00
_cell.angle_gamma   90.00
#
_symmetry.space_group_name_H-M   'P 1'
#
loop_
_entity.id
_entity.type
_entity.pdbx_description
1 polymer ?
#
loop_
_entity_poly.entity_id
_entity_poly.type
_entity_poly.pdbx_seq_one_letter_code
_entity_poly.pdbx_strand_id
1 'polypeptide(L)'
;MAEKSCGDVENPASKAIPTNEEIVEEVMKGVKDCLIEKSDDTSEKKDDVKCREPGTNEQEASKLRDNERVDTQENVAINGDDDTKSELDDFIDELSLKDAEDTFSDEEKEQRRLEADICKAKGNDLFKSGAYRESIQNYTLGLRTCPLAFPKERSIMFSNRAAAKMKLDLKQSAIEDCTKAVELDPAYLKARYRRAQLYEETDKLDEALADYQEILKLDPLHREALYATKRLPEKIHERNEKMKADMMAKLKDLGNMILRPFNLSTDNFQVNQDPNTGGYSINFKPNSQ
;
A
#
# COMPACT_ATOMS: atom_id res chain seq x y z
N MET A 1 -23.82 45.61 -71.86
CA MET A 1 -24.41 45.92 -70.54
C MET A 1 -24.53 44.61 -69.81
N ALA A 2 -23.67 44.35 -68.83
CA ALA A 2 -23.71 43.12 -68.04
C ALA A 2 -23.46 43.52 -66.59
N GLU A 3 -24.53 43.49 -65.80
CA GLU A 3 -24.51 43.68 -64.35
C GLU A 3 -23.81 42.47 -63.71
N LYS A 4 -22.73 42.71 -62.95
CA LYS A 4 -22.07 41.70 -62.12
C LYS A 4 -22.66 41.79 -60.72
N SER A 5 -23.25 40.69 -60.26
CA SER A 5 -23.78 40.55 -58.90
C SER A 5 -22.62 40.47 -57.89
N CYS A 6 -22.78 41.14 -56.74
CA CYS A 6 -21.95 40.90 -55.57
C CYS A 6 -22.25 39.50 -55.04
N GLY A 7 -21.22 38.67 -54.88
CA GLY A 7 -21.28 37.40 -54.19
C GLY A 7 -21.04 37.58 -52.70
N ASP A 8 -21.80 36.82 -51.92
CA ASP A 8 -21.75 36.74 -50.47
C ASP A 8 -20.38 36.27 -49.94
N VAL A 9 -19.93 36.90 -48.85
CA VAL A 9 -18.74 36.49 -48.10
C VAL A 9 -19.17 35.43 -47.09
N GLU A 10 -18.95 34.15 -47.41
CA GLU A 10 -19.08 33.06 -46.44
C GLU A 10 -17.87 33.02 -45.49
N ASN A 11 -18.16 33.03 -44.19
CA ASN A 11 -17.24 32.94 -43.08
C ASN A 11 -16.82 31.46 -42.86
N PRO A 12 -15.53 31.09 -42.95
CA PRO A 12 -15.13 29.70 -42.77
C PRO A 12 -15.11 29.32 -41.28
N ALA A 13 -16.14 28.56 -40.89
CA ALA A 13 -16.13 27.50 -39.87
C ALA A 13 -15.36 27.76 -38.56
N SER A 14 -16.12 28.14 -37.52
CA SER A 14 -15.75 27.88 -36.13
C SER A 14 -15.63 26.37 -35.89
N LYS A 15 -14.42 25.83 -35.81
CA LYS A 15 -14.22 24.47 -35.29
C LYS A 15 -14.52 24.49 -33.79
N ALA A 16 -15.60 23.82 -33.39
CA ALA A 16 -15.95 23.60 -32.00
C ALA A 16 -14.83 22.80 -31.31
N ILE A 17 -14.51 23.20 -30.08
CA ILE A 17 -13.56 22.50 -29.22
C ILE A 17 -14.24 21.21 -28.76
N PRO A 18 -13.62 20.03 -28.95
CA PRO A 18 -14.24 18.76 -28.60
C PRO A 18 -14.49 18.67 -27.09
N THR A 19 -15.58 18.02 -26.72
CA THR A 19 -15.95 17.86 -25.30
C THR A 19 -15.05 16.83 -24.64
N ASN A 20 -14.94 16.89 -23.31
CA ASN A 20 -14.16 15.91 -22.55
C ASN A 20 -14.66 14.47 -22.77
N GLU A 21 -15.93 14.28 -23.11
CA GLU A 21 -16.53 12.97 -23.41
C GLU A 21 -16.05 12.42 -24.76
N GLU A 22 -15.94 13.28 -25.78
CA GLU A 22 -15.41 12.90 -27.11
C GLU A 22 -13.93 12.51 -27.05
N ILE A 23 -13.14 13.21 -26.20
CA ILE A 23 -11.73 12.89 -25.97
C ILE A 23 -11.58 11.53 -25.28
N VAL A 24 -12.45 11.21 -24.32
CA VAL A 24 -12.43 9.91 -23.62
C VAL A 24 -12.79 8.76 -24.56
N GLU A 25 -13.76 8.94 -25.46
CA GLU A 25 -14.09 7.91 -26.47
C GLU A 25 -12.96 7.69 -27.47
N GLU A 26 -12.28 8.75 -27.91
CA GLU A 26 -11.17 8.66 -28.87
C GLU A 26 -9.96 7.92 -28.27
N VAL A 27 -9.64 8.17 -27.00
CA VAL A 27 -8.56 7.48 -26.27
C VAL A 27 -8.90 6.00 -26.02
N MET A 28 -10.17 5.69 -25.72
CA MET A 28 -10.61 4.32 -25.45
C MET A 28 -10.71 3.46 -26.73
N LYS A 29 -10.83 4.09 -27.90
CA LYS A 29 -10.81 3.41 -29.20
C LYS A 29 -9.42 2.83 -29.52
N GLY A 30 -8.35 3.56 -29.19
CA GLY A 30 -6.97 3.10 -29.41
C GLY A 30 -6.55 1.90 -28.54
N VAL A 31 -7.24 1.65 -27.42
CA VAL A 31 -6.95 0.50 -26.54
C VAL A 31 -7.57 -0.80 -27.07
N LYS A 32 -8.66 -0.72 -27.85
CA LYS A 32 -9.34 -1.90 -28.42
C LYS A 32 -8.61 -2.52 -29.61
N ASP A 33 -7.85 -1.73 -30.35
CA ASP A 33 -7.14 -2.20 -31.56
C ASP A 33 -5.83 -2.96 -31.25
N CYS A 34 -5.40 -3.01 -29.98
CA CYS A 34 -4.19 -3.72 -29.55
C CYS A 34 -4.42 -5.16 -29.05
N LEU A 35 -5.66 -5.66 -29.12
CA LEU A 35 -6.03 -6.99 -28.63
C LEU A 35 -6.64 -7.82 -29.77
N ILE A 36 -5.83 -8.28 -30.72
CA ILE A 36 -5.96 -9.55 -31.46
C ILE A 36 -4.63 -9.76 -32.20
N GLU A 37 -3.84 -10.75 -31.79
CA GLU A 37 -3.37 -11.86 -32.64
C GLU A 37 -2.84 -12.98 -31.72
N LYS A 38 -3.46 -14.16 -31.82
CA LYS A 38 -2.95 -15.41 -31.27
C LYS A 38 -2.26 -16.16 -32.40
N SER A 39 -1.12 -16.79 -32.11
CA SER A 39 -0.69 -18.00 -32.80
C SER A 39 0.00 -18.95 -31.82
N ASP A 40 -0.49 -20.19 -31.84
CA ASP A 40 -0.05 -21.37 -31.10
C ASP A 40 1.40 -21.78 -31.42
N ASP A 41 2.14 -22.34 -30.46
CA ASP A 41 2.34 -23.80 -30.31
C ASP A 41 3.63 -24.19 -29.54
N THR A 42 3.51 -25.28 -28.77
CA THR A 42 4.52 -26.22 -28.23
C THR A 42 5.40 -25.91 -26.99
N SER A 43 4.91 -26.49 -25.88
CA SER A 43 5.57 -27.42 -24.95
C SER A 43 6.90 -27.07 -24.26
N GLU A 44 6.89 -27.02 -22.92
CA GLU A 44 7.68 -27.95 -22.08
C GLU A 44 7.27 -27.94 -20.59
N LYS A 45 6.92 -29.15 -20.13
CA LYS A 45 7.00 -29.81 -18.80
C LYS A 45 6.76 -29.02 -17.49
N LYS A 46 5.70 -29.46 -16.80
CA LYS A 46 5.28 -29.11 -15.44
C LYS A 46 5.94 -30.01 -14.41
N ASP A 47 6.44 -29.43 -13.31
CA ASP A 47 6.58 -30.12 -12.03
C ASP A 47 5.57 -29.51 -11.04
N ASP A 48 4.50 -30.27 -10.79
CA ASP A 48 3.44 -29.96 -9.84
C ASP A 48 3.92 -30.21 -8.40
N VAL A 49 4.12 -29.14 -7.61
CA VAL A 49 4.11 -29.24 -6.14
C VAL A 49 2.90 -28.47 -5.61
N LYS A 50 1.80 -29.21 -5.50
CA LYS A 50 0.55 -28.81 -4.88
C LYS A 50 0.68 -28.89 -3.36
N CYS A 51 1.00 -27.78 -2.71
CA CYS A 51 0.81 -27.65 -1.26
C CYS A 51 -0.50 -26.89 -0.99
N ARG A 52 -1.51 -27.68 -0.65
CA ARG A 52 -2.85 -27.28 -0.22
C ARG A 52 -2.75 -26.70 1.19
N GLU A 53 -3.19 -25.46 1.38
CA GLU A 53 -3.34 -24.89 2.72
C GLU A 53 -4.48 -25.60 3.48
N PRO A 54 -4.31 -25.91 4.79
CA PRO A 54 -5.43 -26.20 5.66
C PRO A 54 -6.05 -24.88 6.15
N GLY A 55 -7.32 -24.66 5.79
CA GLY A 55 -8.12 -23.55 6.29
C GLY A 55 -8.34 -23.65 7.79
N THR A 56 -8.13 -22.54 8.49
CA THR A 56 -8.47 -22.40 9.91
C THR A 56 -9.92 -21.99 10.03
N ASN A 57 -10.75 -22.93 10.48
CA ASN A 57 -12.12 -22.73 10.91
C ASN A 57 -12.07 -22.49 12.43
N GLU A 58 -12.24 -21.25 12.88
CA GLU A 58 -12.30 -20.91 14.30
C GLU A 58 -13.75 -20.93 14.78
N GLN A 59 -14.19 -22.04 15.39
CA GLN A 59 -15.31 -22.06 16.32
C GLN A 59 -15.05 -23.06 17.45
N GLU A 60 -15.23 -22.55 18.68
CA GLU A 60 -15.46 -23.26 19.95
C GLU A 60 -14.30 -24.00 20.65
N ALA A 61 -13.77 -23.37 21.70
CA ALA A 61 -13.51 -24.07 22.96
C ALA A 61 -13.71 -23.14 24.16
N SER A 62 -14.62 -23.54 25.03
CA SER A 62 -15.14 -22.84 26.20
C SER A 62 -14.43 -23.21 27.51
N LYS A 63 -14.28 -22.20 28.39
CA LYS A 63 -14.38 -22.21 29.87
C LYS A 63 -13.47 -23.14 30.71
N LEU A 64 -12.69 -22.51 31.61
CA LEU A 64 -12.73 -22.60 33.11
C LEU A 64 -11.56 -21.75 33.68
N ARG A 65 -11.81 -20.59 34.30
CA ARG A 65 -11.80 -20.29 35.78
C ARG A 65 -10.39 -20.09 36.38
N ASP A 66 -10.06 -19.16 37.28
CA ASP A 66 -10.78 -18.14 38.08
C ASP A 66 -9.77 -17.04 38.55
N ASN A 67 -10.34 -15.84 38.78
CA ASN A 67 -9.92 -14.69 39.60
C ASN A 67 -8.54 -14.64 40.32
N GLU A 68 -7.87 -13.49 40.21
CA GLU A 68 -7.75 -12.55 41.35
C GLU A 68 -7.52 -11.10 40.87
N ARG A 69 -8.29 -10.18 41.47
CA ARG A 69 -8.37 -8.75 41.18
C ARG A 69 -7.61 -8.03 42.28
N VAL A 70 -6.64 -7.19 41.94
CA VAL A 70 -6.12 -6.15 42.84
C VAL A 70 -6.11 -4.83 42.08
N ASP A 71 -7.01 -3.95 42.49
CA ASP A 71 -7.08 -2.55 42.06
C ASP A 71 -5.95 -1.76 42.75
N THR A 72 -5.06 -1.16 41.95
CA THR A 72 -4.35 0.05 42.35
C THR A 72 -4.32 1.02 41.17
N GLN A 73 -5.04 2.12 41.35
CA GLN A 73 -5.04 3.29 40.49
C GLN A 73 -3.67 3.96 40.53
N GLU A 74 -2.97 4.03 39.40
CA GLU A 74 -2.02 5.11 39.12
C GLU A 74 -2.25 5.62 37.69
N ASN A 75 -2.80 6.83 37.63
CA ASN A 75 -2.89 7.64 36.42
C ASN A 75 -1.47 8.08 36.03
N VAL A 76 -0.92 7.50 34.97
CA VAL A 76 0.24 8.06 34.26
C VAL A 76 -0.20 8.31 32.83
N ALA A 77 -0.19 9.58 32.44
CA ALA A 77 -0.39 10.02 31.07
C ALA A 77 0.74 9.46 30.20
N ILE A 78 0.43 8.49 29.35
CA ILE A 78 1.37 7.97 28.35
C ILE A 78 1.19 8.80 27.09
N ASN A 79 2.14 9.72 26.88
CA ASN A 79 2.40 10.31 25.59
C ASN A 79 2.79 9.17 24.63
N GLY A 80 2.15 9.14 23.46
CA GLY A 80 2.44 8.16 22.42
C GLY A 80 3.80 8.41 21.82
N ASP A 81 4.78 7.61 22.24
CA ASP A 81 5.99 7.33 21.49
C ASP A 81 6.12 5.80 21.38
N ASP A 82 6.32 5.35 20.15
CA ASP A 82 6.40 3.97 19.70
C ASP A 82 7.66 3.26 20.25
N ASP A 83 7.61 2.85 21.52
CA ASP A 83 8.73 2.27 22.27
C ASP A 83 8.90 0.74 22.06
N THR A 84 8.18 0.13 21.11
CA THR A 84 8.28 -1.33 20.85
C THR A 84 9.48 -1.71 19.97
N LYS A 85 10.20 -0.75 19.39
CA LYS A 85 11.39 -0.99 18.56
C LYS A 85 12.60 -1.53 19.35
N SER A 86 12.55 -1.47 20.68
CA SER A 86 13.69 -1.73 21.58
C SER A 86 13.95 -3.21 21.91
N GLU A 87 12.99 -4.13 21.74
CA GLU A 87 13.14 -5.49 22.31
C GLU A 87 13.86 -6.53 21.43
N LEU A 88 14.06 -6.27 20.12
CA LEU A 88 14.64 -7.27 19.20
C LEU A 88 15.88 -6.71 18.49
N ASP A 89 17.04 -7.37 18.64
CA ASP A 89 18.24 -7.10 17.84
C ASP A 89 18.04 -7.61 16.40
N ASP A 90 17.36 -6.82 15.58
CA ASP A 90 17.07 -7.12 14.17
C ASP A 90 17.76 -6.17 13.18
N PHE A 91 18.62 -5.30 13.68
CA PHE A 91 19.38 -4.32 12.90
C PHE A 91 20.37 -5.01 11.94
N ILE A 92 20.45 -4.50 10.71
CA ILE A 92 21.38 -4.99 9.68
C ILE A 92 22.18 -3.79 9.18
N ASP A 93 23.48 -3.80 9.46
CA ASP A 93 24.41 -2.79 8.94
C ASP A 93 24.79 -3.15 7.49
N GLU A 94 23.98 -2.72 6.53
CA GLU A 94 24.23 -2.97 5.10
C GLU A 94 25.57 -2.38 4.61
N LEU A 95 26.06 -1.31 5.24
CA LEU A 95 27.34 -0.69 4.87
C LEU A 95 28.50 -1.59 5.30
N SER A 96 28.49 -2.06 6.55
CA SER A 96 29.50 -3.00 7.05
C SER A 96 29.47 -4.32 6.26
N LEU A 97 28.30 -4.80 5.86
CA LEU A 97 28.19 -5.99 5.00
C LEU A 97 28.81 -5.78 3.63
N LYS A 98 28.61 -4.60 3.03
CA LYS A 98 29.20 -4.25 1.74
C LYS A 98 30.72 -4.20 1.80
N ASP A 99 31.27 -3.50 2.80
CA ASP A 99 32.71 -3.39 3.00
C ASP A 99 33.36 -4.78 3.22
N ALA A 100 32.68 -5.67 3.94
CA ALA A 100 33.13 -7.05 4.12
C ALA A 100 33.07 -7.86 2.82
N GLU A 101 32.00 -7.71 2.04
CA GLU A 101 31.81 -8.46 0.79
C GLU A 101 32.85 -8.15 -0.28
N ASP A 102 33.35 -6.91 -0.33
CA ASP A 102 34.41 -6.51 -1.26
C ASP A 102 35.73 -7.27 -1.01
N THR A 103 35.90 -7.87 0.17
CA THR A 103 37.07 -8.67 0.52
C THR A 103 36.93 -10.16 0.23
N PHE A 104 35.71 -10.65 -0.01
CA PHE A 104 35.44 -12.09 -0.19
C PHE A 104 35.63 -12.53 -1.65
N SER A 105 36.24 -13.70 -1.81
CA SER A 105 36.22 -14.44 -3.08
C SER A 105 34.82 -14.96 -3.41
N ASP A 106 34.57 -15.29 -4.68
CA ASP A 106 33.27 -15.84 -5.10
C ASP A 106 32.94 -17.16 -4.39
N GLU A 107 33.96 -17.98 -4.10
CA GLU A 107 33.83 -19.23 -3.34
C GLU A 107 33.39 -18.96 -1.89
N GLU A 108 33.96 -17.94 -1.25
CA GLU A 108 33.57 -17.54 0.11
C GLU A 108 32.17 -16.91 0.17
N LYS A 109 31.77 -16.18 -0.88
CA LYS A 109 30.41 -15.65 -1.01
C LYS A 109 29.40 -16.79 -1.12
N GLU A 110 29.70 -17.77 -1.95
CA GLU A 110 28.86 -18.96 -2.12
C GLU A 110 28.73 -19.75 -0.81
N GLN A 111 29.85 -19.96 -0.10
CA GLN A 111 29.86 -20.63 1.19
C GLN A 111 28.97 -19.90 2.22
N ARG A 112 29.09 -18.57 2.30
CA ARG A 112 28.24 -17.74 3.17
C ARG A 112 26.76 -17.77 2.77
N ARG A 113 26.46 -17.87 1.47
CA ARG A 113 25.07 -18.07 1.02
C ARG A 113 24.50 -19.38 1.56
N LEU A 114 25.27 -20.46 1.51
CA LEU A 114 24.86 -21.77 2.06
C LEU A 114 24.67 -21.71 3.58
N GLU A 115 25.55 -21.00 4.30
CA GLU A 115 25.40 -20.77 5.75
C GLU A 115 24.15 -19.95 6.09
N ALA A 116 23.85 -18.93 5.29
CA ALA A 116 22.62 -18.16 5.43
C ALA A 116 21.37 -19.01 5.16
N ASP A 117 21.42 -19.93 4.21
CA ASP A 117 20.33 -20.87 3.94
C ASP A 117 20.06 -21.81 5.11
N ILE A 118 21.09 -22.23 5.84
CA ILE A 118 20.94 -22.99 7.09
C ILE A 118 20.24 -22.14 8.16
N CYS A 119 20.63 -20.87 8.30
CA CYS A 119 19.98 -19.95 9.24
C CYS A 119 18.51 -19.73 8.88
N LYS A 120 18.20 -19.56 7.60
CA LYS A 120 16.83 -19.47 7.06
C LYS A 120 16.03 -20.73 7.38
N ALA A 121 16.60 -21.93 7.18
CA ALA A 121 15.93 -23.19 7.48
C ALA A 121 15.59 -23.31 8.97
N LYS A 122 16.55 -23.00 9.86
CA LYS A 122 16.32 -22.95 11.32
C LYS A 122 15.23 -21.94 11.68
N GLY A 123 15.27 -20.74 11.09
CA GLY A 123 14.25 -19.71 11.27
C GLY A 123 12.86 -20.19 10.84
N ASN A 124 12.75 -20.91 9.73
CA ASN A 124 11.49 -21.50 9.26
C ASN A 124 10.95 -22.55 10.25
N ASP A 125 11.81 -23.37 10.83
CA ASP A 125 11.38 -24.40 11.78
C ASP A 125 10.94 -23.80 13.12
N LEU A 126 11.64 -22.76 13.59
CA LEU A 126 11.22 -21.96 14.75
C LEU A 126 9.90 -21.22 14.50
N PHE A 127 9.69 -20.72 13.28
CA PHE A 127 8.42 -20.10 12.91
C PHE A 127 7.26 -21.10 13.00
N LYS A 128 7.46 -22.32 12.50
CA LYS A 128 6.45 -23.39 12.57
C LYS A 128 6.17 -23.84 14.01
N SER A 129 7.16 -23.78 14.90
CA SER A 129 6.97 -24.10 16.32
C SER A 129 6.34 -22.96 17.13
N GLY A 130 6.08 -21.80 16.52
CA GLY A 130 5.52 -20.62 17.19
C GLY A 130 6.56 -19.78 17.95
N ALA A 131 7.83 -20.15 17.88
CA ALA A 131 8.95 -19.42 18.48
C ALA A 131 9.36 -18.23 17.58
N TYR A 132 8.47 -17.22 17.50
CA TYR A 132 8.61 -16.13 16.53
C TYR A 132 9.79 -15.20 16.82
N ARG A 133 10.12 -14.93 18.09
CA ARG A 133 11.26 -14.07 18.46
C ARG A 133 12.58 -14.71 18.05
N GLU A 134 12.75 -15.99 18.32
CA GLU A 134 13.93 -16.77 17.93
C GLU A 134 14.01 -16.95 16.42
N SER A 135 12.86 -17.10 15.75
CA SER A 135 12.76 -17.13 14.29
C SER A 135 13.30 -15.84 13.67
N ILE A 136 12.88 -14.67 14.20
CA ILE A 136 13.40 -13.35 13.77
C ILE A 136 14.91 -13.27 13.92
N GLN A 137 15.46 -13.70 15.06
CA GLN A 137 16.91 -13.70 15.29
C GLN A 137 17.66 -14.56 14.28
N ASN A 138 17.14 -15.75 13.93
CA ASN A 138 17.76 -16.64 12.95
C ASN A 138 17.70 -16.05 11.53
N TYR A 139 16.59 -15.40 11.15
CA TYR A 139 16.55 -14.68 9.87
C TYR A 139 17.49 -13.48 9.85
N THR A 140 17.59 -12.71 10.95
CA THR A 140 18.56 -11.62 11.07
C THR A 140 19.99 -12.14 10.93
N LEU A 141 20.33 -13.24 11.58
CA LEU A 141 21.65 -13.88 11.44
C LEU A 141 21.89 -14.33 9.98
N GLY A 142 20.90 -14.94 9.34
CA GLY A 142 20.96 -15.28 7.92
C GLY A 142 21.21 -14.07 7.04
N LEU A 143 20.53 -12.95 7.29
CA LEU A 143 20.71 -11.68 6.57
C LEU A 143 22.06 -11.00 6.85
N ARG A 144 22.63 -11.17 8.05
CA ARG A 144 23.99 -10.71 8.38
C ARG A 144 25.08 -11.60 7.74
N THR A 145 24.75 -12.84 7.42
CA THR A 145 25.70 -13.81 6.83
C THR A 145 25.64 -13.79 5.30
N CYS A 146 24.44 -13.63 4.73
CA CYS A 146 24.21 -13.69 3.29
C CYS A 146 24.83 -12.49 2.57
N PRO A 147 25.72 -12.70 1.57
CA PRO A 147 26.28 -11.61 0.77
C PRO A 147 25.19 -10.81 0.03
N LEU A 148 25.43 -9.52 -0.22
CA LEU A 148 24.54 -8.63 -0.96
C LEU A 148 24.41 -9.02 -2.43
N ALA A 149 25.40 -9.72 -3.00
CA ALA A 149 25.33 -10.32 -4.34
C ALA A 149 24.16 -11.31 -4.55
N PHE A 150 23.49 -11.76 -3.48
CA PHE A 150 22.38 -12.71 -3.52
C PHE A 150 21.04 -12.06 -3.12
N PRO A 151 20.48 -11.15 -3.95
CA PRO A 151 19.29 -10.37 -3.59
C PRO A 151 18.03 -11.23 -3.45
N LYS A 152 17.91 -12.33 -4.21
CA LYS A 152 16.74 -13.22 -4.16
C LYS A 152 16.66 -13.95 -2.83
N GLU A 153 17.76 -14.51 -2.37
CA GLU A 153 17.89 -15.21 -1.10
C GLU A 153 17.63 -14.26 0.08
N ARG A 154 18.21 -13.05 0.02
CA ARG A 154 17.95 -11.98 0.99
C ARG A 154 16.48 -11.57 1.01
N SER A 155 15.86 -11.37 -0.15
CA SER A 155 14.44 -11.02 -0.28
C SER A 155 13.54 -12.06 0.41
N ILE A 156 13.83 -13.35 0.22
CA ILE A 156 13.12 -14.45 0.90
C ILE A 156 13.25 -14.36 2.42
N MET A 157 14.46 -14.13 2.93
CA MET A 157 14.71 -14.00 4.38
C MET A 157 14.02 -12.78 4.98
N PHE A 158 14.07 -11.61 4.32
CA PHE A 158 13.35 -10.41 4.75
C PHE A 158 11.84 -10.67 4.81
N SER A 159 11.26 -11.27 3.77
CA SER A 159 9.83 -11.64 3.76
C SER A 159 9.48 -12.60 4.89
N ASN A 160 10.29 -13.62 5.16
CA ASN A 160 10.05 -14.56 6.25
C ASN A 160 10.18 -13.91 7.63
N ARG A 161 11.15 -13.01 7.81
CA ARG A 161 11.28 -12.20 9.02
C ARG A 161 10.07 -11.28 9.23
N ALA A 162 9.56 -10.68 8.15
CA ALA A 162 8.32 -9.90 8.21
C ALA A 162 7.13 -10.73 8.67
N ALA A 163 6.97 -11.97 8.19
CA ALA A 163 5.90 -12.85 8.68
C ALA A 163 6.04 -13.20 10.16
N ALA A 164 7.25 -13.40 10.67
CA ALA A 164 7.48 -13.60 12.10
C ALA A 164 7.13 -12.34 12.91
N LYS A 165 7.48 -11.15 12.41
CA LYS A 165 7.11 -9.86 13.00
C LYS A 165 5.60 -9.60 12.99
N MET A 166 4.91 -9.96 11.91
CA MET A 166 3.43 -9.92 11.82
C MET A 166 2.79 -10.74 12.94
N LYS A 167 3.35 -11.91 13.29
CA LYS A 167 2.85 -12.76 14.38
C LYS A 167 3.08 -12.17 15.77
N LEU A 168 3.99 -11.21 15.91
CA LEU A 168 4.26 -10.47 17.14
C LEU A 168 3.59 -9.08 17.15
N ASP A 169 2.72 -8.78 16.19
CA ASP A 169 2.06 -7.47 16.02
C ASP A 169 3.03 -6.29 15.78
N LEU A 170 4.27 -6.58 15.35
CA LEU A 170 5.29 -5.57 15.02
C LEU A 170 5.08 -5.03 13.60
N LYS A 171 3.92 -4.42 13.34
CA LYS A 171 3.44 -4.07 11.99
C LYS A 171 4.40 -3.18 11.22
N GLN A 172 4.88 -2.09 11.84
CA GLN A 172 5.75 -1.12 11.16
C GLN A 172 7.10 -1.74 10.78
N SER A 173 7.71 -2.50 11.68
CA SER A 173 8.96 -3.23 11.41
C SER A 173 8.76 -4.35 10.36
N ALA A 174 7.59 -4.99 10.32
CA ALA A 174 7.25 -5.96 9.27
C ALA A 174 7.07 -5.31 7.89
N ILE A 175 6.51 -4.09 7.83
CA ILE A 175 6.39 -3.30 6.60
C ILE A 175 7.78 -2.94 6.05
N GLU A 176 8.71 -2.54 6.93
CA GLU A 176 10.10 -2.25 6.55
C GLU A 176 10.77 -3.48 5.92
N ASP A 177 10.64 -4.65 6.55
CA ASP A 177 11.17 -5.90 6.01
C ASP A 177 10.51 -6.29 4.67
N CYS A 178 9.18 -6.16 4.54
CA CYS A 178 8.52 -6.44 3.26
C CYS A 178 8.96 -5.46 2.17
N THR A 179 9.20 -4.20 2.52
CA THR A 179 9.67 -3.17 1.58
C THR A 179 11.06 -3.52 1.06
N LYS A 180 11.99 -3.88 1.96
CA LYS A 180 13.32 -4.38 1.58
C LYS A 180 13.26 -5.62 0.71
N ALA A 181 12.35 -6.55 1.01
CA ALA A 181 12.16 -7.74 0.18
C ALA A 181 11.68 -7.39 -1.24
N VAL A 182 10.72 -6.47 -1.39
CA VAL A 182 10.21 -6.03 -2.70
C VAL A 182 11.24 -5.20 -3.48
N GLU A 183 12.07 -4.41 -2.80
CA GLU A 183 13.18 -3.69 -3.42
C GLU A 183 14.24 -4.64 -4.01
N LEU A 184 14.55 -5.73 -3.29
CA LEU A 184 15.52 -6.73 -3.72
C LEU A 184 14.98 -7.67 -4.81
N ASP A 185 13.71 -8.05 -4.72
CA ASP A 185 13.01 -8.85 -5.72
C ASP A 185 11.60 -8.30 -5.98
N PRO A 186 11.45 -7.43 -7.00
CA PRO A 186 10.15 -6.87 -7.37
C PRO A 186 9.14 -7.91 -7.87
N ALA A 187 9.56 -9.12 -8.23
CA ALA A 187 8.65 -10.19 -8.65
C ALA A 187 8.18 -11.05 -7.47
N TYR A 188 8.68 -10.81 -6.26
CA TYR A 188 8.37 -11.66 -5.11
C TYR A 188 6.99 -11.38 -4.53
N LEU A 189 5.98 -12.06 -5.10
CA LEU A 189 4.57 -11.90 -4.76
C LEU A 189 4.26 -12.03 -3.27
N LYS A 190 4.89 -12.99 -2.57
CA LYS A 190 4.62 -13.20 -1.14
C LYS A 190 5.00 -12.00 -0.28
N ALA A 191 6.12 -11.34 -0.58
CA ALA A 191 6.53 -10.14 0.14
C ALA A 191 5.57 -8.98 -0.11
N ARG A 192 5.22 -8.76 -1.38
CA ARG A 192 4.27 -7.70 -1.77
C ARG A 192 2.88 -7.93 -1.16
N TYR A 193 2.40 -9.17 -1.16
CA TYR A 193 1.12 -9.52 -0.54
C TYR A 193 1.11 -9.27 0.97
N ARG A 194 2.16 -9.68 1.69
CA ARG A 194 2.30 -9.40 3.14
C ARG A 194 2.32 -7.90 3.41
N ARG A 195 3.01 -7.11 2.57
CA ARG A 195 3.05 -5.66 2.68
C ARG A 195 1.67 -5.04 2.48
N ALA A 196 0.92 -5.50 1.48
CA ALA A 196 -0.45 -5.05 1.23
C ALA A 196 -1.38 -5.31 2.42
N GLN A 197 -1.30 -6.51 3.01
CA GLN A 197 -2.05 -6.85 4.22
C GLN A 197 -1.70 -5.93 5.40
N LEU A 198 -0.41 -5.71 5.63
CA LEU A 198 0.06 -4.80 6.67
C LEU A 198 -0.36 -3.34 6.44
N TYR A 199 -0.41 -2.89 5.19
CA TYR A 199 -0.92 -1.58 4.83
C TYR A 199 -2.42 -1.45 5.10
N GLU A 200 -3.23 -2.48 4.82
CA GLU A 200 -4.63 -2.49 5.24
C GLU A 200 -4.78 -2.44 6.78
N GLU A 201 -3.95 -3.17 7.51
CA GLU A 201 -3.97 -3.20 8.98
C GLU A 201 -3.49 -1.89 9.63
N THR A 202 -2.79 -1.04 8.88
CA THR A 202 -2.26 0.26 9.33
C THR A 202 -2.97 1.45 8.68
N ASP A 203 -4.14 1.22 8.07
CA ASP A 203 -5.01 2.21 7.39
C ASP A 203 -4.34 2.96 6.20
N LYS A 204 -3.26 2.39 5.67
CA LYS A 204 -2.55 2.83 4.45
C LYS A 204 -3.21 2.21 3.21
N LEU A 205 -4.51 2.50 3.04
CA LEU A 205 -5.36 1.81 2.07
C LEU A 205 -4.95 2.06 0.61
N ASP A 206 -4.43 3.24 0.29
CA ASP A 206 -3.98 3.59 -1.06
C ASP A 206 -2.74 2.77 -1.44
N GLU A 207 -1.78 2.66 -0.52
CA GLU A 207 -0.57 1.86 -0.69
C GLU A 207 -0.90 0.36 -0.76
N ALA A 208 -1.85 -0.12 0.04
CA ALA A 208 -2.35 -1.49 -0.04
C ALA A 208 -2.95 -1.78 -1.43
N LEU A 209 -3.81 -0.89 -1.94
CA LEU A 209 -4.44 -1.05 -3.25
C LEU A 209 -3.39 -1.09 -4.36
N ALA A 210 -2.37 -0.22 -4.29
CA ALA A 210 -1.27 -0.22 -5.26
C ALA A 210 -0.52 -1.56 -5.26
N ASP A 211 -0.19 -2.11 -4.09
CA ASP A 211 0.47 -3.41 -4.00
C ASP A 211 -0.40 -4.56 -4.55
N TYR A 212 -1.71 -4.56 -4.27
CA TYR A 212 -2.61 -5.57 -4.85
C TYR A 212 -2.72 -5.45 -6.37
N GLN A 213 -2.72 -4.24 -6.92
CA GLN A 213 -2.71 -4.04 -8.37
C GLN A 213 -1.42 -4.57 -9.01
N GLU A 214 -0.26 -4.30 -8.39
CA GLU A 214 1.02 -4.85 -8.85
C GLU A 214 1.05 -6.38 -8.77
N ILE A 215 0.46 -6.96 -7.73
CA ILE A 215 0.28 -8.42 -7.63
C ILE A 215 -0.54 -8.94 -8.82
N LEU A 216 -1.65 -8.30 -9.17
CA LEU A 216 -2.50 -8.72 -10.28
C LEU A 216 -1.87 -8.54 -11.66
N LYS A 217 -0.90 -7.63 -11.81
CA LYS A 217 -0.10 -7.52 -13.05
C LYS A 217 0.79 -8.75 -13.24
N LEU A 218 1.30 -9.32 -12.16
CA LEU A 218 2.20 -10.48 -12.17
C LEU A 218 1.45 -11.82 -12.11
N ASP A 219 0.38 -11.89 -11.31
CA ASP A 219 -0.54 -13.03 -11.21
C ASP A 219 -2.00 -12.54 -11.27
N PRO A 220 -2.60 -12.48 -12.47
CA PRO A 220 -3.98 -12.02 -12.66
C PRO A 220 -5.04 -12.88 -11.96
N LEU A 221 -4.70 -14.10 -11.51
CA LEU A 221 -5.62 -15.04 -10.88
C LEU A 221 -5.48 -15.07 -9.35
N HIS A 222 -4.64 -14.22 -8.77
CA HIS A 222 -4.50 -14.13 -7.31
C HIS A 222 -5.81 -13.67 -6.67
N ARG A 223 -6.49 -14.60 -6.00
CA ARG A 223 -7.86 -14.44 -5.52
C ARG A 223 -8.01 -13.32 -4.49
N GLU A 224 -7.10 -13.28 -3.53
CA GLU A 224 -7.08 -12.33 -2.43
C GLU A 224 -6.84 -10.92 -2.95
N ALA A 225 -5.91 -10.75 -3.90
CA ALA A 225 -5.67 -9.48 -4.56
C ALA A 225 -6.90 -9.03 -5.37
N LEU A 226 -7.54 -9.92 -6.14
CA LEU A 226 -8.78 -9.61 -6.88
C LEU A 226 -9.91 -9.15 -5.95
N TYR A 227 -10.03 -9.78 -4.78
CA TYR A 227 -11.03 -9.39 -3.79
C TYR A 227 -10.69 -8.02 -3.18
N ALA A 228 -9.44 -7.80 -2.82
CA ALA A 228 -8.98 -6.54 -2.24
C ALA A 228 -9.15 -5.36 -3.21
N THR A 229 -8.80 -5.51 -4.50
CA THR A 229 -8.96 -4.45 -5.50
C THR A 229 -10.41 -4.05 -5.77
N LYS A 230 -11.38 -4.95 -5.49
CA LYS A 230 -12.81 -4.62 -5.57
C LYS A 230 -13.31 -3.92 -4.30
N ARG A 231 -12.82 -4.34 -3.13
CA ARG A 231 -13.24 -3.84 -1.82
C ARG A 231 -12.64 -2.48 -1.46
N LEU A 232 -11.35 -2.29 -1.73
CA LEU A 232 -10.58 -1.14 -1.24
C LEU A 232 -11.01 0.22 -1.83
N PRO A 233 -11.37 0.35 -3.12
CA PRO A 233 -11.74 1.65 -3.68
C PRO A 233 -12.89 2.34 -2.95
N GLU A 234 -13.93 1.59 -2.57
CA GLU A 234 -15.07 2.12 -1.81
C GLU A 234 -14.63 2.59 -0.41
N LYS A 235 -13.81 1.80 0.28
CA LYS A 235 -13.25 2.17 1.59
C LYS A 235 -12.36 3.40 1.54
N ILE A 236 -11.52 3.51 0.51
CA ILE A 236 -10.66 4.67 0.28
C ILE A 236 -11.53 5.91 0.05
N HIS A 237 -12.57 5.79 -0.78
CA HIS A 237 -13.51 6.89 -1.02
C HIS A 237 -14.22 7.33 0.26
N GLU A 238 -14.73 6.39 1.06
CA GLU A 238 -15.36 6.67 2.34
C GLU A 238 -14.40 7.36 3.33
N ARG A 239 -13.17 6.84 3.47
CA ARG A 239 -12.12 7.45 4.31
C ARG A 239 -11.82 8.88 3.87
N ASN A 240 -11.69 9.11 2.56
CA ASN A 240 -11.35 10.42 2.01
C ASN A 240 -12.49 11.44 2.18
N GLU A 241 -13.75 11.04 1.96
CA GLU A 241 -14.90 11.92 2.21
C GLU A 241 -15.05 12.25 3.71
N LYS A 242 -14.80 11.27 4.60
CA LYS A 242 -14.77 11.52 6.04
C LYS A 242 -13.66 12.51 6.43
N MET A 243 -12.43 12.28 5.97
CA MET A 243 -11.30 13.19 6.22
C MET A 243 -11.59 14.60 5.69
N LYS A 244 -12.18 14.72 4.51
CA LYS A 244 -12.60 15.99 3.90
C LYS A 244 -13.66 16.70 4.74
N ALA A 245 -14.67 16.00 5.24
CA ALA A 245 -15.68 16.56 6.13
C ALA A 245 -15.06 17.08 7.43
N ASP A 246 -14.19 16.29 8.06
CA ASP A 246 -13.48 16.67 9.29
C ASP A 246 -12.58 17.89 9.08
N MET A 247 -11.86 17.95 7.95
CA MET A 247 -11.04 19.11 7.58
C MET A 247 -11.90 20.34 7.34
N MET A 248 -13.03 20.22 6.65
CA MET A 248 -13.94 21.34 6.43
C MET A 248 -14.56 21.85 7.73
N ALA A 249 -14.91 20.95 8.66
CA ALA A 249 -15.37 21.36 9.99
C ALA A 249 -14.30 22.18 10.73
N LYS A 250 -13.05 21.70 10.76
CA LYS A 250 -11.93 22.43 11.39
C LYS A 250 -11.64 23.79 10.73
N LEU A 251 -11.72 23.85 9.39
CA LEU A 251 -11.56 25.10 8.63
C LEU A 251 -12.70 26.07 8.94
N LYS A 252 -13.92 25.56 9.07
CA LYS A 252 -15.10 26.36 9.47
C LYS A 252 -14.92 26.95 10.87
N ASP A 253 -14.47 26.14 11.83
CA ASP A 253 -14.20 26.59 13.20
C ASP A 253 -13.11 27.65 13.25
N LEU A 254 -12.03 27.47 12.49
CA LEU A 254 -10.96 28.46 12.36
C LEU A 254 -11.48 29.77 11.76
N GLY A 255 -12.27 29.71 10.68
CA GLY A 255 -12.89 30.88 10.08
C GLY A 255 -13.83 31.59 11.07
N ASN A 256 -14.66 30.84 11.78
CA ASN A 256 -15.56 31.38 12.79
C ASN A 256 -14.81 32.04 13.95
N MET A 257 -13.66 31.51 14.36
CA MET A 257 -12.83 32.14 15.40
C MET A 257 -12.40 33.56 15.02
N ILE A 258 -12.06 33.78 13.75
CA ILE A 258 -11.65 35.09 13.22
C ILE A 258 -12.86 36.02 13.02
N LEU A 259 -14.02 35.47 12.65
CA LEU A 259 -15.21 36.24 12.29
C LEU A 259 -16.08 36.63 13.50
N ARG A 260 -16.02 35.88 14.61
CA ARG A 260 -16.79 36.15 15.83
C ARG A 260 -16.66 37.59 16.37
N PRO A 261 -15.47 38.22 16.46
CA PRO A 261 -15.35 39.61 16.90
C PRO A 261 -16.11 40.63 16.04
N PHE A 262 -16.45 40.27 14.81
CA PHE A 262 -17.20 41.11 13.87
C PHE A 262 -18.70 40.77 13.84
N ASN A 263 -19.15 39.88 14.73
CA ASN A 263 -20.51 39.33 14.74
C ASN A 263 -20.86 38.59 13.42
N LEU A 264 -19.84 37.98 12.80
CA LEU A 264 -19.95 37.21 11.56
C LEU A 264 -19.61 35.73 11.81
N SER A 265 -20.04 34.88 10.87
CA SER A 265 -19.78 33.45 10.76
C SER A 265 -19.44 33.11 9.31
N THR A 266 -18.74 32.00 9.11
CA THR A 266 -18.55 31.35 7.80
C THR A 266 -19.87 31.05 7.11
N ASP A 267 -20.98 30.87 7.85
CA ASP A 267 -22.32 30.69 7.30
C ASP A 267 -22.89 31.95 6.61
N ASN A 268 -22.36 33.13 6.94
CA ASN A 268 -22.73 34.37 6.27
C ASN A 268 -22.21 34.46 4.83
N PHE A 269 -21.23 33.63 4.45
CA PHE A 269 -20.59 33.66 3.15
C PHE A 269 -20.98 32.41 2.35
N GLN A 270 -21.87 32.57 1.37
CA GLN A 270 -22.36 31.46 0.53
C GLN A 270 -21.60 31.41 -0.78
N VAL A 271 -20.88 30.32 -1.01
CA VAL A 271 -20.12 30.10 -2.24
C VAL A 271 -21.01 29.38 -3.26
N ASN A 272 -21.23 30.01 -4.41
CA ASN A 272 -21.96 29.43 -5.54
C ASN A 272 -20.99 29.23 -6.72
N GLN A 273 -20.93 28.01 -7.24
CA GLN A 273 -20.14 27.69 -8.44
C GLN A 273 -21.01 27.82 -9.69
N ASP A 274 -20.55 28.58 -10.68
CA ASP A 274 -21.20 28.66 -11.99
C ASP A 274 -20.85 27.40 -12.82
N PRO A 275 -21.84 26.56 -13.17
CA PRO A 275 -21.60 25.30 -13.87
C PRO A 275 -21.05 25.48 -15.30
N ASN A 276 -21.19 26.65 -15.93
CA ASN A 276 -20.75 26.89 -17.31
C ASN A 276 -19.33 27.44 -17.39
N THR A 277 -18.93 28.26 -16.42
CA THR A 277 -17.61 28.92 -16.39
C THR A 277 -16.63 28.28 -15.41
N GLY A 278 -17.13 27.43 -14.49
CA GLY A 278 -16.36 26.90 -13.37
C GLY A 278 -15.96 27.97 -12.34
N GLY A 279 -16.37 29.22 -12.54
CA GLY A 279 -16.05 30.34 -11.65
C GLY A 279 -16.81 30.26 -10.33
N TYR A 280 -16.17 30.69 -9.25
CA TYR A 280 -16.77 30.77 -7.92
C TYR A 280 -17.22 32.20 -7.62
N SER A 281 -18.47 32.36 -7.18
CA SER A 281 -19.01 33.61 -6.67
C SER A 281 -19.32 33.48 -5.18
N ILE A 282 -18.98 34.49 -4.39
CA ILE A 282 -19.23 34.51 -2.93
C ILE A 282 -20.31 35.55 -2.66
N ASN A 283 -21.44 35.10 -2.13
CA ASN A 283 -22.56 35.96 -1.75
C ASN A 283 -22.60 36.11 -0.24
N PHE A 284 -22.69 37.34 0.24
CA PHE A 284 -22.81 37.63 1.67
C PHE A 284 -24.29 37.74 2.07
N LYS A 285 -24.69 36.99 3.10
CA LYS A 285 -25.99 37.12 3.75
C LYS A 285 -25.80 37.64 5.18
N PRO A 286 -26.22 38.87 5.48
CA PRO A 286 -26.13 39.41 6.83
C PRO A 286 -27.03 38.63 7.79
N ASN A 287 -26.65 38.58 9.07
CA ASN A 287 -27.52 38.02 10.11
C ASN A 287 -28.81 38.85 10.21
N SER A 288 -29.97 38.20 10.14
CA SER A 288 -31.25 38.84 10.45
C SER A 288 -31.20 39.34 11.89
N GLN A 289 -31.49 40.63 12.10
CA GLN A 289 -31.61 41.23 13.44
C GLN A 289 -32.79 40.64 14.21
#